data_AF-A0A3A8ZUM7-F1
#
_entry.id   AF-A0A3A8ZUM7-F1
#
_cell.length_a   1.000
_cell.length_b   1.000
_cell.length_c   1.000
_cell.angle_alpha   90.00
_cell.angle_beta   90.00
_cell.angle_gamma   90.00
#
_symmetry.space_group_name_H-M   'P 1'
#
loop_
_entity.id
_entity.type
_entity.pdbx_description
1 polymer ?
#
loop_
_entity_poly.entity_id
_entity_poly.type
_entity_poly.pdbx_seq_one_letter_code
_entity_poly.pdbx_strand_id
1 'polypeptide(L)'
;VLFFCVDGLAGFKEAIAAVYPQAQIQRCVIHMLRNSFKYVNYSDLKKFSSDFKAVYHSPNESSALSELEKIKEKWGKKYPYAVSNWENNWEDVSSFFQFSDDIRRIMYTTNIIEGLNRQYRKVTKTKSVFPSDTALEKMLYLASGNVVKKWTQRYRNWDQVLNQLIVLYGERLTQYL
;
A
#
# COMPACT_ATOMS: atom_id res chain seq x y z
N VAL A 1 -3.68 -13.90 10.42
CA VAL A 1 -3.19 -12.79 9.56
C VAL A 1 -2.38 -11.82 10.42
N LEU A 2 -1.21 -11.39 9.96
CA LEU A 2 -0.33 -10.48 10.73
C LEU A 2 -0.70 -9.00 10.53
N PHE A 3 -0.85 -8.58 9.27
CA PHE A 3 -1.24 -7.21 8.92
C PHE A 3 -2.04 -7.14 7.63
N PHE A 4 -2.79 -6.05 7.46
CA PHE A 4 -3.53 -5.68 6.25
C PHE A 4 -3.03 -4.33 5.74
N CYS A 5 -2.73 -4.24 4.44
CA CYS A 5 -2.46 -2.97 3.77
C CYS A 5 -3.71 -2.52 3.00
N VAL A 6 -4.38 -1.47 3.43
CA VAL A 6 -5.65 -1.01 2.86
C VAL A 6 -5.59 0.44 2.38
N ASP A 7 -6.43 0.83 1.44
CA ASP A 7 -6.46 2.16 0.81
C ASP A 7 -7.24 3.23 1.61
N GLY A 8 -7.92 2.82 2.69
CA GLY A 8 -8.66 3.70 3.59
C GLY A 8 -10.16 3.79 3.27
N LEU A 9 -10.74 2.78 2.60
CA LEU A 9 -12.19 2.68 2.42
C LEU A 9 -12.94 2.69 3.76
N ALA A 10 -14.07 3.41 3.80
CA ALA A 10 -14.92 3.49 4.98
C ALA A 10 -15.41 2.10 5.41
N GLY A 11 -15.40 1.81 6.72
CA GLY A 11 -15.85 0.54 7.28
C GLY A 11 -14.82 -0.59 7.27
N PHE A 12 -13.71 -0.46 6.52
CA PHE A 12 -12.70 -1.53 6.45
C PHE A 12 -11.95 -1.69 7.76
N LYS A 13 -11.62 -0.59 8.45
CA LYS A 13 -10.87 -0.64 9.72
C LYS A 13 -11.69 -1.39 10.77
N GLU A 14 -12.98 -1.06 10.85
CA GLU A 14 -13.95 -1.67 11.76
C GLU A 14 -14.19 -3.14 11.42
N ALA A 15 -14.41 -3.47 10.14
CA ALA A 15 -14.63 -4.84 9.70
C ALA A 15 -13.40 -5.75 9.94
N ILE A 16 -12.20 -5.24 9.66
CA ILE A 16 -10.95 -5.98 9.92
C ILE A 16 -10.77 -6.18 11.42
N ALA A 17 -10.95 -5.15 12.24
CA ALA A 17 -10.81 -5.27 13.69
C ALA A 17 -11.82 -6.25 14.29
N ALA A 18 -13.03 -6.35 13.73
CA ALA A 18 -14.06 -7.29 14.18
C ALA A 18 -13.70 -8.76 13.91
N VAL A 19 -13.04 -9.07 12.79
CA VAL A 19 -12.72 -10.46 12.38
C VAL A 19 -11.28 -10.86 12.72
N TYR A 20 -10.35 -9.91 12.64
CA TYR A 20 -8.91 -10.09 12.87
C TYR A 20 -8.40 -9.06 13.89
N PRO A 21 -8.84 -9.12 15.16
CA PRO A 21 -8.55 -8.10 16.18
C PRO A 21 -7.05 -7.93 16.48
N GLN A 22 -6.24 -8.95 16.19
CA GLN A 22 -4.79 -8.92 16.39
C GLN A 22 -4.01 -8.49 15.13
N ALA A 23 -4.67 -8.26 13.99
CA ALA A 23 -3.98 -7.87 12.78
C ALA A 23 -3.71 -6.36 12.80
N GLN A 24 -2.47 -5.98 12.46
CA GLN A 24 -2.11 -4.57 12.28
C GLN A 24 -2.76 -4.05 10.99
N ILE A 25 -3.36 -2.86 11.06
CA ILE A 25 -3.95 -2.21 9.89
C ILE A 25 -3.04 -1.08 9.47
N GLN A 26 -2.51 -1.20 8.25
CA GLN A 26 -1.61 -0.22 7.66
C GLN A 26 -2.32 0.47 6.50
N ARG A 27 -2.40 1.80 6.54
CA ARG A 27 -2.93 2.56 5.41
C ARG A 27 -1.89 2.69 4.32
N CYS A 28 -2.15 2.08 3.16
CA CYS A 28 -1.21 1.93 2.07
C CYS A 28 -0.58 3.27 1.64
N VAL A 29 0.74 3.38 1.84
CA VAL A 29 1.55 4.57 1.50
C VAL A 29 1.43 4.92 0.02
N ILE A 30 1.30 3.94 -0.88
CA ILE A 30 1.11 4.21 -2.30
C ILE A 30 -0.22 4.88 -2.59
N HIS A 31 -1.30 4.44 -1.96
CA HIS A 31 -2.60 5.09 -2.13
C HIS A 31 -2.56 6.52 -1.58
N MET A 32 -1.87 6.74 -0.46
CA MET A 32 -1.61 8.08 0.07
C MET A 32 -0.85 8.97 -0.93
N LEU A 33 0.26 8.48 -1.48
CA LEU A 33 1.06 9.20 -2.49
C LEU A 33 0.22 9.52 -3.73
N ARG A 34 -0.48 8.52 -4.28
CA ARG A 34 -1.35 8.71 -5.47
C ARG A 34 -2.45 9.72 -5.22
N ASN A 35 -3.07 9.68 -4.04
CA ASN A 35 -4.11 10.64 -3.69
C ASN A 35 -3.54 12.05 -3.59
N SER A 36 -2.37 12.25 -2.99
CA SER A 36 -1.69 13.56 -2.98
C SER A 36 -1.30 14.03 -4.37
N PHE A 37 -0.73 13.16 -5.20
CA PHE A 37 -0.20 13.51 -6.53
C PHE A 37 -1.28 14.00 -7.50
N LYS A 38 -2.54 13.60 -7.33
CA LYS A 38 -3.68 14.10 -8.13
C LYS A 38 -3.88 15.63 -8.02
N TYR A 39 -3.43 16.23 -6.92
CA TYR A 39 -3.59 17.66 -6.64
C TYR A 39 -2.31 18.46 -6.86
N VAL A 40 -1.30 17.85 -7.49
CA VAL A 40 -0.01 18.47 -7.79
C VAL A 40 0.09 18.69 -9.29
N ASN A 41 0.46 19.91 -9.69
CA ASN A 41 0.64 20.24 -11.10
C ASN A 41 1.75 19.38 -11.73
N TYR A 42 1.59 19.03 -12.99
CA TYR A 42 2.54 18.19 -13.73
C TYR A 42 3.99 18.72 -13.70
N SER A 43 4.17 20.04 -13.80
CA SER A 43 5.47 20.73 -13.72
C SER A 43 6.23 20.45 -12.43
N ASP A 44 5.50 20.29 -11.31
CA ASP A 44 6.07 20.13 -9.98
C ASP A 44 6.08 18.67 -9.53
N LEU A 45 5.28 17.81 -10.16
CA LEU A 45 5.05 16.42 -9.75
C LEU A 45 6.34 15.63 -9.58
N LYS A 46 7.31 15.77 -10.48
CA LYS A 46 8.61 15.09 -10.39
C LYS A 46 9.37 15.49 -9.13
N LYS A 47 9.43 16.80 -8.82
CA LYS A 47 10.15 17.33 -7.66
C LYS A 47 9.42 16.99 -6.36
N PHE A 48 8.11 17.20 -6.34
CA PHE A 48 7.23 16.84 -5.22
C PHE A 48 7.36 15.35 -4.86
N SER A 49 7.27 14.46 -5.85
CA SER A 49 7.42 13.02 -5.64
C SER A 49 8.81 12.63 -5.13
N SER A 50 9.86 13.32 -5.60
CA SER A 50 11.23 13.09 -5.14
C SER A 50 11.42 13.52 -3.69
N ASP A 51 10.90 14.69 -3.31
CA ASP A 51 10.96 15.18 -1.94
C ASP A 51 10.19 14.24 -0.99
N PHE A 52 9.00 13.78 -1.40
CA PHE A 52 8.16 12.89 -0.58
C PHE A 52 8.81 11.53 -0.29
N LYS A 53 9.84 11.12 -1.04
CA LYS A 53 10.59 9.89 -0.74
C LYS A 53 11.19 9.92 0.65
N ALA A 54 11.62 11.09 1.13
CA ALA A 54 12.22 11.23 2.45
C ALA A 54 11.25 10.83 3.58
N VAL A 55 9.96 11.14 3.41
CA VAL A 55 8.92 10.79 4.39
C VAL A 55 8.83 9.27 4.55
N TYR A 56 8.57 8.53 3.47
CA TYR A 56 8.31 7.08 3.58
C TYR A 56 9.59 6.21 3.57
N HIS A 57 10.77 6.75 3.28
CA HIS A 57 12.04 6.04 3.52
C HIS A 57 12.65 6.35 4.89
N SER A 58 12.00 7.20 5.70
CA SER A 58 12.50 7.54 7.03
C SER A 58 12.62 6.30 7.92
N PRO A 59 13.67 6.20 8.75
CA PRO A 59 13.95 4.99 9.52
C PRO A 59 12.87 4.70 10.57
N ASN A 60 12.28 5.73 11.16
CA ASN A 60 11.25 5.64 12.19
C ASN A 60 10.20 6.75 12.00
N GLU A 61 9.11 6.65 12.76
CA GLU A 61 7.98 7.58 12.71
C GLU A 61 8.38 9.02 13.01
N SER A 62 9.23 9.26 14.02
CA SER A 62 9.65 10.61 14.41
C SER A 62 10.44 11.31 13.29
N SER A 63 11.37 10.60 12.65
CA SER A 63 12.07 11.11 11.46
C SER A 63 11.10 11.36 10.32
N ALA A 64 10.14 10.48 10.11
CA ALA A 64 9.14 10.63 9.04
C ALA A 64 8.25 11.85 9.25
N LEU A 65 7.85 12.13 10.49
CA LEU A 65 7.07 13.30 10.86
C LEU A 65 7.86 14.59 10.60
N SER A 66 9.15 14.62 10.97
CA SER A 66 10.04 15.75 10.66
C SER A 66 10.19 15.97 9.15
N GLU A 67 10.30 14.91 8.35
CA GLU A 67 10.32 15.04 6.90
C GLU A 67 8.97 15.52 6.34
N LEU A 68 7.84 15.11 6.93
CA LEU A 68 6.52 15.61 6.55
C LEU A 68 6.35 17.11 6.86
N GLU A 69 6.91 17.59 7.97
CA GLU A 69 6.96 19.02 8.30
C GLU A 69 7.74 19.82 7.26
N LYS A 70 8.91 19.33 6.83
CA LYS A 70 9.69 19.96 5.74
C LYS A 70 8.91 20.01 4.43
N ILE A 71 8.17 18.95 4.12
CA ILE A 71 7.25 18.92 2.98
C ILE A 71 6.17 20.00 3.12
N LYS A 72 5.57 20.14 4.30
CA LYS A 72 4.55 21.15 4.58
C LYS A 72 5.09 22.57 4.41
N GLU A 73 6.28 22.85 4.92
CA GLU A 73 6.92 24.16 4.75
C GLU A 73 7.14 24.51 3.28
N LYS A 74 7.66 23.54 2.50
CA LYS A 74 8.02 23.74 1.10
C LYS A 74 6.81 23.78 0.17
N TRP A 75 5.86 22.86 0.36
CA TRP A 75 4.77 22.62 -0.59
C TRP A 75 3.38 22.95 -0.04
N GLY A 76 3.21 23.07 1.27
CA GLY A 76 1.89 23.21 1.91
C GLY A 76 1.14 24.49 1.51
N LYS A 77 1.85 25.58 1.20
CA LYS A 77 1.19 26.80 0.66
C LYS A 77 0.66 26.61 -0.76
N LYS A 78 1.36 25.84 -1.60
CA LYS A 78 1.02 25.63 -3.01
C LYS A 78 0.03 24.48 -3.20
N TYR A 79 0.16 23.42 -2.40
CA TYR A 79 -0.62 22.19 -2.47
C TYR A 79 -1.17 21.82 -1.08
N PRO A 80 -2.04 22.64 -0.48
CA PRO A 80 -2.49 22.45 0.90
C PRO A 80 -3.17 21.10 1.12
N TYR A 81 -4.03 20.67 0.20
CA TYR A 81 -4.72 19.37 0.30
C TYR A 81 -3.75 18.18 0.20
N ALA A 82 -2.73 18.27 -0.66
CA ALA A 82 -1.78 17.17 -0.85
C ALA A 82 -0.99 16.87 0.44
N VAL A 83 -0.76 17.89 1.27
CA VAL A 83 -0.08 17.78 2.57
C VAL A 83 -1.07 17.48 3.70
N SER A 84 -2.19 18.21 3.81
CA SER A 84 -3.14 18.00 4.90
C SER A 84 -3.79 16.62 4.86
N ASN A 85 -3.92 16.01 3.67
CA ASN A 85 -4.34 14.62 3.54
C ASN A 85 -3.39 13.64 4.24
N TRP A 86 -2.10 13.94 4.36
CA TRP A 86 -1.17 13.12 5.14
C TRP A 86 -1.30 13.39 6.63
N GLU A 87 -1.38 14.66 7.03
CA GLU A 87 -1.54 15.04 8.44
C GLU A 87 -2.81 14.42 9.04
N ASN A 88 -3.94 14.53 8.33
CA ASN A 88 -5.24 14.02 8.79
C ASN A 88 -5.30 12.50 8.90
N ASN A 89 -4.41 11.78 8.21
CA ASN A 89 -4.39 10.32 8.19
C ASN A 89 -3.07 9.77 8.75
N TRP A 90 -2.31 10.59 9.48
CA TRP A 90 -0.97 10.23 9.96
C TRP A 90 -1.03 9.02 10.89
N GLU A 91 -2.01 8.97 11.79
CA GLU A 91 -2.19 7.87 12.74
C GLU A 91 -2.27 6.52 12.01
N ASP A 92 -3.06 6.41 10.94
CA ASP A 92 -3.19 5.15 10.19
C ASP A 92 -1.95 4.82 9.34
N VAL A 93 -1.24 5.84 8.85
CA VAL A 93 -0.06 5.69 7.98
C VAL A 93 1.20 5.40 8.79
N SER A 94 1.31 5.95 10.00
CA SER A 94 2.48 5.86 10.89
C SER A 94 2.87 4.41 11.22
N SER A 95 1.87 3.52 11.30
CA SER A 95 2.03 2.07 11.46
C SER A 95 2.96 1.44 10.41
N PHE A 96 3.17 2.09 9.28
CA PHE A 96 4.15 1.69 8.27
C PHE A 96 5.59 1.69 8.81
N PHE A 97 5.92 2.60 9.74
CA PHE A 97 7.26 2.74 10.27
C PHE A 97 7.63 1.71 11.34
N GLN A 98 6.69 0.88 11.79
CA GLN A 98 7.00 -0.27 12.67
C GLN A 98 7.71 -1.41 11.92
N PHE A 99 7.60 -1.43 10.59
CA PHE A 99 8.17 -2.47 9.74
C PHE A 99 9.61 -2.15 9.33
N SER A 100 10.43 -3.17 9.08
CA SER A 100 11.78 -3.00 8.50
C SER A 100 11.72 -2.56 7.03
N ASP A 101 12.83 -2.05 6.48
CA ASP A 101 12.88 -1.64 5.05
C ASP A 101 12.51 -2.80 4.10
N ASP A 102 12.93 -4.03 4.41
CA ASP A 102 12.62 -5.21 3.60
C ASP A 102 11.12 -5.49 3.54
N ILE A 103 10.41 -5.36 4.67
CA ILE A 103 8.95 -5.52 4.72
C ILE A 103 8.28 -4.32 4.03
N ARG A 104 8.72 -3.09 4.35
CA ARG A 104 8.17 -1.86 3.75
C ARG A 104 8.23 -1.91 2.23
N ARG A 105 9.33 -2.38 1.65
CA ARG A 105 9.49 -2.53 0.19
C ARG A 105 8.43 -3.42 -0.45
N ILE A 106 7.99 -4.47 0.25
CA ILE A 106 6.85 -5.30 -0.18
C ILE A 106 5.54 -4.52 -0.07
N MET A 107 5.36 -3.71 0.98
CA MET A 107 4.13 -2.96 1.21
C MET A 107 3.94 -1.82 0.20
N TYR A 108 5.01 -1.10 -0.18
CA TYR A 108 4.91 0.03 -1.11
C TYR A 108 5.24 -0.34 -2.57
N THR A 109 5.67 -1.56 -2.88
CA THR A 109 5.80 -1.94 -4.29
C THR A 109 4.43 -2.06 -4.95
N THR A 110 4.24 -1.38 -6.08
CA THR A 110 2.98 -1.41 -6.82
C THR A 110 2.93 -2.55 -7.84
N ASN A 111 4.08 -3.16 -8.13
CA ASN A 111 4.24 -4.12 -9.23
C ASN A 111 3.30 -5.33 -9.12
N ILE A 112 3.07 -5.85 -7.91
CA ILE A 112 2.21 -7.03 -7.71
C ILE A 112 0.75 -6.68 -8.03
N ILE A 113 0.25 -5.60 -7.44
CA ILE A 113 -1.14 -5.16 -7.58
C ILE A 113 -1.40 -4.57 -8.99
N GLU A 114 -0.49 -3.76 -9.51
CA GLU A 114 -0.60 -3.21 -10.87
C GLU A 114 -0.45 -4.30 -11.93
N GLY A 115 0.42 -5.28 -11.70
CA GLY A 115 0.57 -6.46 -12.55
C GLY A 115 -0.76 -7.21 -12.69
N LEU A 116 -1.44 -7.49 -11.57
CA LEU A 116 -2.75 -8.12 -11.56
C LEU A 116 -3.82 -7.25 -12.23
N ASN A 117 -3.94 -5.98 -11.83
CA ASN A 117 -4.91 -5.04 -12.39
C ASN A 117 -4.74 -4.85 -13.90
N ARG A 118 -3.50 -4.87 -14.41
CA ARG A 118 -3.22 -4.84 -15.84
C ARG A 118 -3.79 -6.06 -16.57
N GLN A 119 -3.71 -7.26 -15.97
CA GLN A 119 -4.30 -8.46 -16.57
C GLN A 119 -5.82 -8.40 -16.58
N TYR A 120 -6.45 -7.90 -15.50
CA TYR A 120 -7.89 -7.67 -15.47
C TYR A 120 -8.33 -6.68 -16.55
N ARG A 121 -7.69 -5.51 -16.64
CA ARG A 121 -7.97 -4.53 -17.72
C ARG A 121 -7.78 -5.14 -19.11
N LYS A 122 -6.77 -6.00 -19.30
CA LYS A 122 -6.51 -6.66 -20.59
C LYS A 122 -7.66 -7.57 -21.01
N VAL A 123 -8.25 -8.35 -20.10
CA VAL A 123 -9.35 -9.27 -20.44
C VAL A 123 -10.69 -8.57 -20.56
N THR A 124 -10.88 -7.45 -19.84
CA THR A 124 -12.13 -6.69 -19.90
C THR A 124 -12.16 -5.62 -21.00
N LYS A 125 -11.01 -5.17 -21.54
CA LYS A 125 -10.95 -4.03 -22.49
C LYS A 125 -11.86 -4.15 -23.73
N THR A 126 -12.15 -5.37 -24.18
CA THR A 126 -12.98 -5.62 -25.38
C THR A 126 -14.46 -5.74 -25.05
N LYS A 127 -14.85 -5.65 -23.77
CA LYS A 127 -16.22 -5.77 -23.30
C LYS A 127 -16.65 -4.44 -22.72
N SER A 128 -17.51 -3.72 -23.42
CA SER A 128 -18.08 -2.45 -22.94
C SER A 128 -19.12 -2.66 -21.85
N VAL A 129 -19.85 -3.78 -21.88
CA VAL A 129 -20.91 -4.12 -20.93
C VAL A 129 -20.84 -5.61 -20.59
N PHE A 130 -21.15 -5.94 -19.33
CA PHE A 130 -21.35 -7.32 -18.88
C PHE A 130 -22.84 -7.55 -18.60
N PRO A 131 -23.38 -8.74 -18.95
CA PRO A 131 -24.81 -9.03 -18.76
C PRO A 131 -25.21 -9.26 -17.29
N SER A 132 -24.24 -9.55 -16.41
CA SER A 132 -24.44 -9.69 -14.98
C SER A 132 -23.11 -9.62 -14.23
N ASP A 133 -23.16 -9.39 -12.92
CA ASP A 133 -21.99 -9.41 -12.05
C ASP A 133 -21.28 -10.76 -12.08
N THR A 134 -22.04 -11.87 -12.11
CA THR A 134 -21.49 -13.23 -12.22
C THR A 134 -20.71 -13.43 -13.53
N ALA A 135 -21.12 -12.80 -14.63
CA ALA A 135 -20.39 -12.89 -15.89
C ALA A 135 -19.02 -12.19 -15.80
N LEU A 136 -18.97 -11.02 -15.15
CA LEU A 136 -17.72 -10.32 -14.86
C LEU A 136 -16.85 -11.15 -13.89
N GLU A 137 -17.43 -11.64 -12.81
CA GLU A 137 -16.75 -12.45 -11.79
C GLU A 137 -16.08 -13.68 -12.41
N LYS A 138 -16.80 -14.45 -13.24
CA LYS A 138 -16.23 -15.61 -13.96
C LYS A 138 -15.03 -15.21 -14.82
N MET A 139 -15.12 -14.09 -15.53
CA MET A 139 -14.02 -13.61 -16.37
C MET A 139 -12.79 -13.22 -15.52
N LEU A 140 -13.01 -12.50 -14.42
CA LEU A 140 -11.94 -12.13 -13.51
C LEU A 140 -11.32 -13.36 -12.85
N TYR A 141 -12.12 -14.31 -12.38
CA TYR A 141 -11.66 -15.58 -11.81
C TYR A 141 -10.75 -16.36 -12.77
N LEU A 142 -11.17 -16.53 -14.03
CA LEU A 142 -10.37 -17.20 -15.06
C LEU A 142 -9.05 -16.45 -15.34
N ALA A 143 -9.10 -15.11 -15.33
CA ALA A 143 -7.89 -14.30 -15.47
C ALA A 143 -6.95 -14.47 -14.26
N SER A 144 -7.47 -14.46 -13.03
CA SER A 144 -6.71 -14.71 -11.80
C SER A 144 -6.03 -16.08 -11.85
N GLY A 145 -6.75 -17.13 -12.24
CA GLY A 145 -6.18 -18.47 -12.38
C GLY A 145 -5.01 -18.52 -13.37
N ASN A 146 -5.09 -17.79 -14.48
CA ASN A 146 -3.99 -17.69 -15.45
C ASN A 146 -2.80 -16.87 -14.93
N VAL A 147 -3.03 -15.89 -14.05
CA VAL A 147 -1.97 -15.12 -13.39
C VAL A 147 -1.25 -15.97 -12.37
N VAL A 148 -1.99 -16.65 -11.49
CA VAL A 148 -1.44 -17.48 -10.40
C VAL A 148 -0.54 -18.60 -10.95
N LYS A 149 -0.89 -19.20 -12.10
CA LYS A 149 -0.02 -20.19 -12.79
C LYS A 149 1.39 -19.67 -13.09
N LYS A 150 1.60 -18.36 -13.18
CA LYS A 150 2.89 -17.73 -13.46
C LYS A 150 3.63 -17.28 -12.18
N TRP A 151 2.98 -17.32 -11.02
CA TRP A 151 3.57 -16.93 -9.74
C TRP A 151 4.32 -18.10 -9.11
N THR A 152 5.38 -18.53 -9.78
CA THR A 152 6.22 -19.67 -9.35
C THR A 152 7.46 -19.24 -8.57
N GLN A 153 7.82 -17.96 -8.61
CA GLN A 153 9.01 -17.43 -7.94
C GLN A 153 8.68 -16.93 -6.54
N ARG A 154 9.52 -17.32 -5.57
CA ARG A 154 9.50 -16.75 -4.21
C ARG A 154 9.95 -15.30 -4.25
N TYR A 155 9.44 -14.49 -3.33
CA TYR A 155 9.88 -13.10 -3.19
C TYR A 155 11.39 -13.06 -2.88
N ARG A 156 12.11 -12.12 -3.51
CA ARG A 156 13.55 -11.98 -3.31
C ARG A 156 13.85 -11.61 -1.85
N ASN A 157 14.89 -12.21 -1.27
CA ASN A 157 15.30 -12.01 0.13
C ASN A 157 14.20 -12.35 1.15
N TRP A 158 13.28 -13.26 0.80
CA TRP A 158 12.20 -13.64 1.70
C TRP A 158 12.70 -14.17 3.05
N ASP A 159 13.85 -14.84 3.10
CA ASP A 159 14.39 -15.32 4.38
C ASP A 159 14.73 -14.17 5.34
N GLN A 160 15.22 -13.02 4.83
CA GLN A 160 15.44 -11.83 5.65
C GLN A 160 14.11 -11.24 6.13
N VAL A 161 13.13 -11.12 5.24
CA VAL A 161 11.77 -10.67 5.57
C VAL A 161 11.15 -11.55 6.66
N LEU A 162 11.27 -12.87 6.52
CA LEU A 162 10.73 -13.85 7.46
C LEU A 162 11.35 -13.69 8.84
N ASN A 163 12.66 -13.54 8.94
CA ASN A 163 13.34 -13.29 10.22
C ASN A 163 12.84 -12.01 10.90
N GLN A 164 12.64 -10.92 10.13
CA GLN A 164 12.09 -9.68 10.69
C GLN A 164 10.64 -9.85 11.16
N LEU A 165 9.82 -10.62 10.43
CA LEU A 165 8.46 -10.94 10.86
C LEU A 165 8.43 -11.80 12.13
N ILE A 166 9.38 -12.74 12.29
CA ILE A 166 9.53 -13.54 13.51
C ILE A 166 9.84 -12.63 14.71
N VAL A 167 10.74 -11.66 14.55
CA VAL A 167 11.05 -10.69 15.61
C VAL A 167 9.84 -9.83 15.98
N LEU A 168 9.07 -9.38 14.99
CA LEU A 168 7.91 -8.50 15.22
C LEU A 168 6.68 -9.23 15.79
N TYR A 169 6.46 -10.49 15.41
CA TYR A 169 5.20 -11.20 15.70
C TYR A 169 5.37 -12.47 16.55
N GLY A 170 6.61 -12.92 16.80
CA GLY A 170 6.95 -14.00 17.71
C GLY A 170 6.10 -15.27 17.47
N GLU A 171 5.49 -15.75 18.56
CA GLU A 171 4.68 -16.97 18.60
C GLU A 171 3.53 -16.99 17.59
N ARG A 172 3.02 -15.82 17.20
CA ARG A 172 1.94 -15.75 16.20
C ARG A 172 2.36 -16.30 14.85
N LEU A 173 3.66 -16.21 14.52
CA LEU A 173 4.21 -16.72 13.27
C LEU A 173 4.96 -18.04 13.47
N THR A 174 5.72 -18.21 14.55
CA THR A 174 6.58 -19.39 14.72
C THR A 174 5.82 -20.71 14.81
N GLN A 175 4.56 -20.70 15.24
CA GLN A 175 3.69 -21.89 15.23
C GLN A 175 3.35 -22.42 13.82
N TYR A 176 3.64 -21.65 12.76
CA TYR A 176 3.35 -21.99 11.36
C TYR A 176 4.61 -22.14 10.48
N LEU A 177 5.80 -22.13 11.09
CA LEU A 177 7.06 -22.41 10.41
C LEU A 177 7.28 -23.92 10.31
#